data_AF-A0A1I1UQ96-F1
#
_entry.id   AF-A0A1I1UQ96-F1
#
_cell.length_a   1.000
_cell.length_b   1.000
_cell.length_c   1.000
_cell.angle_alpha   90.00
_cell.angle_beta   90.00
_cell.angle_gamma   90.00
#
_symmetry.space_group_name_H-M   'P 1'
#
loop_
_entity.id
_entity.type
_entity.pdbx_description
1 polymer ?
#
loop_
_entity_poly.entity_id
_entity_poly.type
_entity_poly.pdbx_seq_one_letter_code
_entity_poly.pdbx_strand_id
1 'polypeptide(L)'
;MLGKGFILSPDQVRGLIERDPRNKDVLFPYLNGEDLNSRPDCSASRWVINFHDWSEERARSYPEVFAIVERLVKPERLKNN
;
A
#
# COMPACT_ATOMS: atom_id res chain seq x y z
N MET A 1 8.01 -3.38 15.14
CA MET A 1 6.77 -3.53 14.34
C MET A 1 6.57 -2.24 13.55
N LEU A 2 7.07 -2.17 12.32
CA LEU A 2 6.90 -1.02 11.41
C LEU A 2 5.78 -1.38 10.43
N GLY A 3 4.85 -0.46 10.14
CA GLY A 3 3.92 -0.64 9.02
C GLY A 3 2.44 -0.45 9.31
N LYS A 4 2.03 0.37 10.29
CA LYS A 4 0.62 0.81 10.38
C LYS A 4 0.26 1.92 9.37
N GLY A 5 1.19 2.38 8.53
CA GLY A 5 1.06 3.63 7.79
C GLY A 5 0.57 3.58 6.35
N PHE A 6 0.31 2.42 5.73
CA PHE A 6 0.17 2.32 4.26
C PHE A 6 -1.16 1.76 3.76
N ILE A 7 -2.28 2.04 4.44
CA ILE A 7 -3.57 1.45 4.07
C ILE A 7 -4.22 2.24 2.92
N LEU A 8 -4.41 1.59 1.79
CA LEU A 8 -5.15 2.06 0.62
C LEU A 8 -6.56 1.44 0.56
N SER A 9 -7.50 2.18 -0.02
CA SER A 9 -8.82 1.66 -0.38
C SER A 9 -8.77 0.89 -1.71
N PRO A 10 -9.67 -0.09 -1.93
CA PRO A 10 -9.72 -0.84 -3.18
C PRO A 10 -9.89 0.04 -4.42
N ASP A 11 -10.62 1.16 -4.32
CA ASP A 11 -10.77 2.13 -5.40
C ASP A 11 -9.44 2.80 -5.81
N GLN A 12 -8.63 3.16 -4.81
CA GLN A 12 -7.30 3.75 -5.03
C GLN A 12 -6.35 2.74 -5.67
N VAL A 13 -6.37 1.50 -5.19
CA VAL A 13 -5.59 0.39 -5.77
C VAL A 13 -5.97 0.16 -7.21
N ARG A 14 -7.27 0.14 -7.52
CA ARG A 14 -7.75 -0.01 -8.88
C ARG A 14 -7.26 1.11 -9.78
N GLY A 15 -7.37 2.37 -9.34
CA GLY A 15 -6.84 3.52 -10.08
C GLY A 15 -5.33 3.45 -10.33
N LEU A 16 -4.55 2.97 -9.35
CA LEU A 16 -3.12 2.75 -9.49
C LEU A 16 -2.80 1.64 -10.49
N ILE A 17 -3.52 0.51 -10.44
CA ILE A 17 -3.33 -0.60 -11.38
C ILE A 17 -3.76 -0.22 -12.80
N GLU A 18 -4.82 0.58 -12.95
CA GLU A 18 -5.27 1.08 -14.25
C GLU A 18 -4.25 2.04 -14.89
N ARG A 19 -3.53 2.83 -14.08
CA ARG A 19 -2.46 3.70 -14.55
C ARG A 19 -1.19 2.94 -14.89
N ASP A 20 -0.76 2.06 -13.99
CA ASP A 20 0.36 1.15 -14.23
C ASP A 20 0.03 -0.25 -13.67
N PRO A 21 -0.15 -1.25 -14.54
CA PRO A 21 -0.50 -2.60 -14.10
C PRO A 21 0.61 -3.28 -13.30
N ARG A 22 1.84 -2.77 -13.31
CA ARG A 22 2.96 -3.26 -12.49
C ARG A 22 2.80 -2.84 -11.03
N ASN A 23 1.97 -1.84 -10.72
CA ASN A 23 1.68 -1.46 -9.33
C ASN A 23 1.08 -2.64 -8.54
N LYS A 24 0.42 -3.59 -9.21
CA LYS A 24 -0.09 -4.82 -8.57
C LYS A 24 1.00 -5.66 -7.89
N ASP A 25 2.25 -5.57 -8.34
CA ASP A 25 3.37 -6.34 -7.78
C ASP A 25 3.75 -5.86 -6.36
N VAL A 26 3.35 -4.64 -5.99
CA VAL A 26 3.63 -4.03 -4.68
C VAL A 26 2.38 -3.76 -3.87
N LEU A 27 1.19 -4.08 -4.41
CA LEU A 27 -0.10 -3.84 -3.76
C LEU A 27 -0.65 -5.16 -3.23
N PHE A 28 -0.73 -5.28 -1.91
CA PHE A 28 -1.17 -6.50 -1.24
C PHE A 28 -2.48 -6.26 -0.46
N PRO A 29 -3.48 -7.14 -0.59
CA PRO A 29 -4.69 -7.06 0.22
C PRO A 29 -4.34 -7.36 1.68
N TYR A 30 -4.73 -6.46 2.58
CA TYR A 30 -4.57 -6.60 4.01
C TYR A 30 -5.91 -7.06 4.62
N LEU A 31 -6.08 -8.39 4.66
CA LEU A 31 -7.26 -9.04 5.22
C LEU A 31 -7.07 -9.26 6.73
N ASN A 32 -8.02 -8.77 7.52
CA ASN A 32 -8.10 -9.07 8.95
C ASN A 32 -9.26 -10.03 9.21
N GLY A 33 -9.24 -10.74 10.34
CA GLY A 33 -10.34 -11.63 10.75
C GLY A 33 -11.71 -10.94 10.84
N GLU A 34 -11.75 -9.63 11.11
CA GLU A 34 -12.98 -8.83 11.07
C GLU A 34 -13.53 -8.60 9.66
N ASP A 35 -12.66 -8.51 8.65
CA ASP A 35 -13.05 -8.26 7.24
C ASP A 35 -13.68 -9.51 6.64
N LEU A 36 -13.12 -10.67 6.99
CA LEU A 36 -13.63 -12.00 6.68
C LEU A 36 -15.02 -12.28 7.29
N ASN A 37 -15.32 -11.70 8.45
CA ASN A 37 -16.57 -11.95 9.16
C ASN A 37 -17.71 -11.00 8.74
N SER A 38 -17.37 -9.84 8.15
CA SER A 38 -18.36 -8.79 7.85
C SER A 38 -18.73 -8.70 6.37
N ARG A 39 -17.95 -9.28 5.45
CA ARG A 39 -18.21 -9.17 4.00
C ARG A 39 -18.15 -10.53 3.32
N PRO A 40 -19.31 -11.07 2.87
CA PRO A 40 -19.35 -12.32 2.12
C PRO A 40 -18.74 -12.21 0.70
N ASP A 41 -18.44 -10.99 0.24
CA ASP A 41 -17.85 -10.72 -1.09
C ASP A 41 -16.32 -10.88 -1.13
N CYS A 42 -15.65 -11.17 0.01
CA CYS A 42 -14.18 -11.29 0.12
C CYS A 42 -13.38 -10.09 -0.43
N SER A 43 -14.01 -8.95 -0.64
CA SER A 43 -13.34 -7.74 -1.11
C SER A 43 -12.60 -7.09 0.07
N ALA A 44 -11.26 -7.25 0.07
CA ALA A 44 -10.39 -6.69 1.10
C ALA A 44 -10.65 -5.18 1.26
N SER A 45 -11.14 -4.77 2.42
CA SER A 45 -11.40 -3.35 2.71
C SER A 45 -10.12 -2.51 2.74
N ARG A 46 -8.98 -3.18 2.93
CA ARG A 46 -7.69 -2.57 3.19
C ARG A 46 -6.66 -3.20 2.29
N TRP A 47 -5.87 -2.36 1.66
CA TRP A 47 -4.73 -2.75 0.85
C TRP A 47 -3.49 -2.08 1.40
N VAL A 48 -2.32 -2.69 1.24
CA VAL A 48 -1.05 -2.12 1.68
C VAL A 48 -0.06 -2.09 0.54
N ILE A 49 0.77 -1.05 0.54
CA ILE A 49 1.94 -0.98 -0.36
C ILE A 49 3.10 -1.68 0.34
N ASN A 50 3.62 -2.74 -0.28
CA ASN A 50 4.79 -3.46 0.20
C ASN A 50 5.78 -3.64 -0.97
N PHE A 51 6.90 -2.94 -0.89
CA PHE A 51 8.01 -3.11 -1.83
C PHE A 51 8.91 -4.32 -1.50
N HIS A 52 8.54 -5.14 -0.50
CA HIS A 52 9.32 -6.28 -0.03
C HIS A 52 10.77 -5.88 0.28
N ASP A 53 11.73 -6.51 -0.39
CA ASP A 53 13.17 -6.28 -0.29
C ASP A 53 13.71 -5.48 -1.49
N TRP A 54 12.84 -4.76 -2.21
CA TRP A 54 13.28 -3.99 -3.37
C TRP A 54 14.16 -2.82 -2.95
N SER A 55 15.25 -2.62 -3.68
CA SER A 55 16.11 -1.45 -3.53
C SER A 55 15.33 -0.17 -3.85
N GLU A 56 15.71 0.94 -3.21
CA GLU A 56 15.04 2.24 -3.40
C GLU A 56 14.99 2.66 -4.87
N GLU A 57 16.02 2.35 -5.66
CA GLU A 57 16.06 2.60 -7.12
C GLU A 57 14.94 1.88 -7.87
N ARG A 58 14.65 0.64 -7.48
CA ARG A 58 13.56 -0.14 -8.06
C ARG A 58 12.21 0.40 -7.59
N ALA A 59 12.10 0.77 -6.32
CA ALA A 59 10.88 1.39 -5.80
C ALA A 59 10.59 2.75 -6.50
N ARG A 60 11.63 3.54 -6.80
CA ARG A 60 11.54 4.80 -7.57
C ARG A 60 11.07 4.60 -9.01
N SER A 61 11.20 3.40 -9.58
CA SER A 61 10.58 3.09 -10.88
C SER A 61 9.05 3.09 -10.83
N TYR A 62 8.46 3.13 -9.63
CA TYR A 62 7.02 3.22 -9.41
C TYR A 62 6.66 4.57 -8.77
N PRO A 63 6.70 5.67 -9.54
CA PRO A 63 6.61 7.02 -8.98
C PRO A 63 5.31 7.28 -8.21
N GLU A 64 4.19 6.68 -8.61
CA GLU A 64 2.90 6.90 -7.94
C GLU A 64 2.84 6.28 -6.53
N VAL A 65 3.08 4.96 -6.43
CA VAL A 65 3.10 4.26 -5.13
C VAL A 65 4.28 4.70 -4.27
N PHE A 66 5.43 5.02 -4.88
CA PHE A 66 6.59 5.54 -4.15
C PHE A 66 6.29 6.93 -3.57
N ALA A 67 5.65 7.82 -4.32
CA ALA A 67 5.24 9.13 -3.80
C ALA A 67 4.23 9.01 -2.64
N ILE A 68 3.31 8.03 -2.69
CA ILE A 68 2.39 7.74 -1.59
C ILE A 68 3.18 7.33 -0.34
N VAL A 69 4.09 6.36 -0.48
CA VAL A 69 4.94 5.90 0.64
C VAL A 69 5.82 7.03 1.17
N GLU A 70 6.45 7.81 0.29
CA GLU A 70 7.31 8.93 0.70
C GLU A 70 6.52 10.00 1.50
N ARG A 71 5.29 10.32 1.07
CA ARG A 71 4.42 11.27 1.78
C ARG A 71 3.95 10.73 3.14
N LEU A 72 3.81 9.42 3.28
CA LEU A 72 3.36 8.77 4.52
C LEU A 72 4.52 8.53 5.52
N VAL A 73 5.73 8.25 5.02
CA VAL A 73 6.94 8.04 5.86
C VAL A 73 7.55 9.36 6.35
N LYS A 74 7.49 10.43 5.54
CA LYS A 74 8.01 11.76 5.90
C LYS A 74 7.51 12.29 7.26
N PRO A 75 6.21 12.25 7.62
CA PRO A 75 5.74 12.72 8.92
C PRO A 75 6.14 11.80 10.09
N GLU A 76 6.29 10.48 9.88
CA GLU A 76 6.70 9.57 10.96
C GLU A 76 8.17 9.76 11.37
N ARG A 77 9.04 10.18 10.44
CA ARG A 77 10.44 10.49 10.77
C ARG A 77 10.63 11.82 11.49
N LEU A 78 9.75 12.80 11.26
CA LEU A 78 9.85 14.11 11.92
C LEU A 78 9.36 14.08 13.38
N LYS A 79 8.56 13.08 13.75
CA LYS A 79 7.92 12.99 15.08
C LYS A 79 8.71 12.17 16.11
N ASN A 80 9.91 11.71 15.74
CA ASN A 80 10.73 10.80 16.55
C ASN A 80 12.11 11.39 16.90
N ASN A 81 12.23 12.72 16.91
CA ASN A 81 13.41 13.45 17.38
C ASN A 81 13.01 14.48 18.43
#